data_AF-A0A2N1XBZ8-F1
#
_entry.id   AF-A0A2N1XBZ8-F1
#
_cell.length_a   1.000
_cell.length_b   1.000
_cell.length_c   1.000
_cell.angle_alpha   90.00
_cell.angle_beta   90.00
_cell.angle_gamma   90.00
#
_symmetry.space_group_name_H-M   'P 1'
#
loop_
_entity.id
_entity.type
_entity.pdbx_description
1 polymer ?
#
loop_
_entity_poly.entity_id
_entity_poly.type
_entity_poly.pdbx_seq_one_letter_code
_entity_poly.pdbx_strand_id
1 'polypeptide(L)'
;MRTYTANEAKTRFGEFLDRAQREPVRVMRHERVVGVMVSAEDYEAMRAFYADRLQHTLDQSAAAAERAGLSSQALDALLADES
;
A
#
# COMPACT_ATOMS: atom_id res chain seq x y z
N MET A 1 3.35 12.27 -15.34
CA MET A 1 3.96 12.56 -14.03
C MET A 1 5.03 13.62 -14.16
N ARG A 2 4.69 14.83 -13.75
CA ARG A 2 5.59 15.98 -13.76
C ARG A 2 6.51 15.96 -12.54
N THR A 3 7.66 16.60 -12.65
CA THR A 3 8.66 16.69 -11.58
C THR A 3 8.94 18.15 -11.27
N TYR A 4 8.95 18.49 -9.98
CA TYR A 4 9.29 19.80 -9.44
C TYR A 4 10.51 19.64 -8.54
N THR A 5 11.38 20.63 -8.51
CA THR A 5 12.30 20.80 -7.38
C THR A 5 11.51 21.21 -6.14
N ALA A 6 12.09 20.99 -4.95
CA ALA A 6 11.50 21.45 -3.69
C ALA A 6 11.24 22.97 -3.69
N ASN A 7 12.11 23.73 -4.36
CA ASN A 7 11.95 25.18 -4.50
C ASN A 7 10.78 25.54 -5.43
N GLU A 8 10.66 24.89 -6.59
CA GLU A 8 9.53 25.14 -7.50
C GLU A 8 8.19 24.76 -6.87
N ALA A 9 8.13 23.63 -6.15
CA ALA A 9 6.92 23.22 -5.43
C ALA A 9 6.53 24.26 -4.36
N LYS A 10 7.52 24.82 -3.65
CA LYS A 10 7.30 25.89 -2.66
C LYS A 10 6.83 27.19 -3.31
N THR A 11 7.50 27.65 -4.37
CA THR A 11 7.22 28.95 -5.00
C THR A 11 5.94 28.94 -5.83
N ARG A 12 5.59 27.80 -6.43
CA ARG A 12 4.43 27.65 -7.33
C ARG A 12 3.39 26.69 -6.76
N PHE A 13 3.13 26.79 -5.46
CA PHE A 13 2.33 25.80 -4.75
C PHE A 13 0.92 25.62 -5.30
N GLY A 14 0.26 26.70 -5.75
CA GLY A 14 -1.07 26.63 -6.39
C GLY A 14 -1.07 25.79 -7.68
N GLU A 15 -0.18 26.09 -8.63
CA GLU A 15 -0.03 25.29 -9.87
C GLU A 15 0.35 23.84 -9.53
N PHE A 16 1.24 23.65 -8.55
CA PHE A 16 1.66 22.33 -8.11
C PHE A 16 0.48 21.50 -7.58
N LEU A 17 -0.39 22.07 -6.73
CA LEU A 17 -1.61 21.41 -6.25
C LEU A 17 -2.59 21.10 -7.38
N ASP A 18 -2.83 22.05 -8.27
CA ASP A 18 -3.71 21.86 -9.43
C ASP A 18 -3.25 20.71 -10.33
N ARG A 19 -1.93 20.52 -10.46
CA ARG A 19 -1.34 19.40 -11.19
C ARG A 19 -1.51 18.09 -10.42
N ALA A 20 -1.21 18.09 -9.12
CA ALA A 20 -1.32 16.92 -8.25
C ALA A 20 -2.75 16.36 -8.17
N GLN A 21 -3.77 17.22 -8.32
CA GLN A 21 -5.17 16.79 -8.40
C GLN A 21 -5.52 16.04 -9.69
N ARG A 22 -4.74 16.19 -10.76
CA ARG A 22 -5.01 15.56 -12.07
C ARG A 22 -4.10 14.38 -12.38
N GLU A 23 -2.87 14.44 -11.90
CA GLU A 23 -1.89 13.36 -12.05
C GLU A 23 -0.87 13.39 -10.91
N PRO A 24 -0.22 12.26 -10.59
CA PRO A 24 0.89 12.23 -9.64
C PRO A 24 2.01 13.19 -10.04
N VAL A 25 2.55 13.93 -9.06
CA VAL A 25 3.66 14.87 -9.23
C VAL A 25 4.80 14.51 -8.28
N ARG A 26 6.02 14.48 -8.79
CA ARG A 26 7.24 14.21 -8.01
C ARG A 26 7.88 15.50 -7.52
N VAL A 27 8.46 15.46 -6.32
CA VAL A 27 9.29 16.52 -5.76
C VAL A 27 10.72 16.01 -5.60
N MET A 28 11.69 16.76 -6.11
CA MET A 28 13.12 16.47 -6.03
C MET A 28 13.88 17.46 -5.14
N ARG A 29 14.91 16.98 -4.44
CA ARG A 29 15.89 17.79 -3.70
C ARG A 29 17.27 17.19 -3.89
N HIS A 30 18.23 17.99 -4.35
CA HIS A 30 19.60 17.55 -4.67
C HIS A 30 19.61 16.24 -5.50
N GLU A 31 18.87 16.24 -6.61
CA GLU A 31 18.76 15.10 -7.55
C GLU A 31 18.09 13.83 -7.00
N ARG A 32 17.59 13.85 -5.76
CA ARG A 32 16.83 12.74 -5.16
C ARG A 32 15.35 13.08 -5.11
N VAL A 33 14.48 12.14 -5.47
CA VAL A 33 13.04 12.31 -5.22
C VAL A 33 12.79 12.16 -3.72
N VAL A 34 12.16 13.19 -3.15
CA VAL A 34 11.86 13.31 -1.71
C VAL A 34 10.39 13.09 -1.39
N GLY A 35 9.52 13.14 -2.41
CA GLY A 35 8.10 12.87 -2.24
C GLY A 35 7.36 12.80 -3.56
N VAL A 36 6.16 12.22 -3.50
CA VAL A 36 5.17 12.24 -4.56
C VAL A 36 3.88 12.78 -3.96
N MET A 37 3.25 13.73 -4.64
CA MET A 37 1.92 14.21 -4.30
C MET A 37 0.92 13.66 -5.32
N VAL A 38 -0.22 13.24 -4.81
CA VAL A 38 -1.36 12.71 -5.57
C VAL A 38 -2.63 13.38 -5.06
N SER A 39 -3.74 13.21 -5.79
CA SER A 39 -5.05 13.62 -5.29
C SER A 39 -5.41 12.84 -4.02
N ALA A 40 -6.27 13.42 -3.17
CA ALA A 40 -6.74 12.71 -1.98
C ALA A 40 -7.52 11.43 -2.35
N GLU A 41 -8.29 11.48 -3.43
CA GLU A 41 -9.04 10.33 -3.95
C GLU A 41 -8.10 9.20 -4.38
N ASP A 42 -7.05 9.51 -5.15
CA ASP A 42 -6.05 8.50 -5.56
C ASP A 42 -5.31 7.90 -4.36
N TYR A 43 -5.01 8.72 -3.36
CA TYR A 43 -4.37 8.24 -2.13
C TYR A 43 -5.27 7.23 -1.38
N GLU A 44 -6.55 7.56 -1.25
CA GLU A 44 -7.54 6.69 -0.60
C GLU A 44 -7.77 5.39 -1.39
N ALA A 45 -7.92 5.49 -2.72
CA ALA A 45 -8.04 4.33 -3.59
C ALA A 45 -6.82 3.42 -3.50
N MET A 46 -5.61 3.99 -3.48
CA MET A 46 -4.37 3.25 -3.32
C MET A 46 -4.30 2.56 -1.95
N ARG A 47 -4.74 3.23 -0.87
CA ARG A 47 -4.78 2.63 0.48
C ARG A 47 -5.73 1.45 0.55
N ALA A 48 -6.94 1.59 0.01
CA ALA A 48 -7.92 0.51 -0.05
C ALA A 48 -7.39 -0.68 -0.87
N PHE A 49 -6.86 -0.42 -2.06
CA PHE A 49 -6.29 -1.45 -2.92
C PHE A 49 -5.21 -2.29 -2.21
N TYR A 50 -4.30 -1.66 -1.48
CA TYR A 50 -3.25 -2.40 -0.77
C TYR A 50 -3.79 -3.21 0.41
N ALA A 51 -4.78 -2.69 1.13
CA ALA A 51 -5.45 -3.42 2.21
C ALA A 51 -6.16 -4.66 1.67
N ASP A 52 -6.94 -4.51 0.60
CA ASP A 52 -7.67 -5.61 -0.04
C ASP A 52 -6.69 -6.67 -0.58
N ARG A 53 -5.60 -6.24 -1.23
CA ARG A 53 -4.58 -7.16 -1.74
C ARG A 53 -3.90 -7.95 -0.62
N LEU A 54 -3.61 -7.31 0.51
CA LEU A 54 -3.04 -7.99 1.67
C LEU A 54 -4.02 -9.02 2.23
N GLN A 55 -5.28 -8.64 2.47
CA GLN A 55 -6.32 -9.53 2.95
C GLN A 55 -6.46 -10.76 2.04
N HIS A 56 -6.56 -10.54 0.73
CA HIS A 56 -6.67 -11.64 -0.22
C HIS A 56 -5.47 -12.59 -0.18
N THR A 57 -4.25 -12.05 -0.02
CA THR A 57 -3.04 -12.86 0.11
C THR A 57 -3.06 -13.70 1.39
N LEU A 58 -3.53 -13.13 2.50
CA LEU A 58 -3.68 -13.84 3.77
C LEU A 58 -4.72 -14.95 3.66
N ASP A 59 -5.87 -14.69 3.06
CA ASP A 59 -6.94 -15.68 2.88
C ASP A 59 -6.46 -16.86 2.02
N GLN A 60 -5.76 -16.58 0.91
CA GLN A 60 -5.17 -17.61 0.06
C GLN A 60 -4.15 -18.45 0.81
N SER A 61 -3.32 -17.81 1.63
CA SER A 61 -2.29 -18.47 2.43
C SER A 61 -2.91 -19.35 3.52
N ALA A 62 -3.94 -18.85 4.20
CA ALA A 62 -4.70 -19.60 5.21
C ALA A 62 -5.38 -20.82 4.59
N ALA A 63 -6.06 -20.66 3.45
CA ALA A 63 -6.69 -21.78 2.75
C ALA A 63 -5.68 -22.82 2.27
N ALA A 64 -4.48 -22.41 1.86
CA ALA A 64 -3.40 -23.32 1.50
C ALA A 64 -2.85 -24.09 2.72
N ALA A 65 -2.67 -23.41 3.84
CA ALA A 65 -2.23 -24.02 5.10
C ALA A 65 -3.25 -25.04 5.62
N GLU A 66 -4.55 -24.70 5.60
CA GLU A 66 -5.62 -25.61 6.00
C GLU A 66 -5.63 -26.88 5.14
N ARG A 67 -5.51 -26.75 3.81
CA ARG A 67 -5.38 -27.91 2.91
C ARG A 67 -4.13 -28.75 3.16
N ALA A 68 -3.08 -28.15 3.71
CA ALA A 68 -1.87 -28.87 4.13
C ALA A 68 -1.98 -29.52 5.52
N GLY A 69 -3.15 -29.44 6.16
CA GLY A 69 -3.42 -30.03 7.47
C GLY A 69 -3.06 -29.13 8.66
N LEU A 70 -2.70 -27.87 8.42
CA LEU A 70 -2.48 -26.88 9.47
C LEU A 70 -3.82 -26.26 9.90
N SER A 71 -4.69 -27.09 10.50
CA SER A 71 -6.01 -26.68 10.99
C SER A 71 -6.10 -26.79 12.52
N SER A 72 -7.00 -26.01 13.13
CA SER A 72 -7.26 -26.08 14.57
C SER A 72 -7.69 -27.48 15.02
N GLN A 73 -8.52 -28.16 14.22
CA GLN A 73 -8.96 -29.52 14.52
C GLN A 73 -7.79 -30.52 14.54
N ALA A 74 -6.87 -30.42 13.57
CA ALA A 74 -5.70 -31.29 13.53
C ALA A 74 -4.76 -31.03 14.72
N LEU A 75 -4.61 -29.76 15.12
CA LEU A 75 -3.86 -29.40 16.32
C LEU A 75 -4.51 -29.95 17.59
N ASP A 76 -5.83 -29.78 17.75
CA ASP A 76 -6.56 -30.29 18.92
C ASP A 76 -6.44 -31.81 19.05
N ALA A 77 -6.49 -32.53 17.91
CA ALA A 77 -6.28 -33.98 17.90
C ALA A 77 -4.88 -34.38 18.35
N LEU A 78 -3.84 -33.67 17.92
CA LEU A 78 -2.46 -33.92 18.36
C LEU A 78 -2.29 -33.66 19.86
N LEU A 79 -2.87 -32.57 20.38
CA LEU A 79 -2.80 -32.23 21.80
C LEU A 79 -3.56 -33.21 22.69
N ALA A 80 -4.64 -33.80 22.18
CA ALA A 80 -5.41 -34.82 22.89
C ALA A 80 -4.69 -36.19 22.96
N ASP A 81 -3.83 -36.52 21.99
CA ASP A 81 -3.07 -37.78 21.96
C ASP A 81 -1.87 -37.78 22.92
N GLU A 82 -1.39 -36.59 23.33
CA GLU A 82 -0.31 -36.43 24.33
C GLU A 82 -0.79 -36.43 25.80
N SER A 83 -2.11 -36.54 26.05
CA SER A 83 -2.73 -36.52 27.39
C SER A 83 -3.19 -37.90 27.86
#